data_AF-A0A0H2R8I9-F1
#
_entry.id   AF-A0A0H2R8I9-F1
#
_cell.length_a   1.000
_cell.length_b   1.000
_cell.length_c   1.000
_cell.angle_alpha   90.00
_cell.angle_beta   90.00
_cell.angle_gamma   90.00
#
_symmetry.space_group_name_H-M   'P 1'
#
loop_
_entity.id
_entity.type
_entity.pdbx_description
1 polymer ?
#
loop_
_entity_poly.entity_id
_entity_poly.type
_entity_poly.pdbx_seq_one_letter_code
_entity_poly.pdbx_strand_id
1 'polypeptide(L)'
;MDLSMFDDSIRFIMMLQDRLGVRTSASGGRMYLEFLDILHETRTEHISDISSMEKVGSLLRDYPDLLAEYNAFLSEGFSINSIPDGSKTLVILAAPFGSATYQYSQSKLEEWTFTPLNQGRNGSSPTFLRCTCRLNYEH
;
A
#
# COMPACT_ATOMS: atom_id res chain seq x y z
N MET A 1 -17.63 -10.29 -13.83
CA MET A 1 -16.90 -10.73 -12.63
C MET A 1 -16.32 -12.09 -12.98
N ASP A 2 -15.05 -12.10 -13.32
CA ASP A 2 -14.37 -13.24 -13.93
C ASP A 2 -14.05 -14.31 -12.88
N LEU A 3 -14.26 -15.59 -13.21
CA LEU A 3 -13.99 -16.71 -12.29
C LEU A 3 -12.50 -16.82 -11.92
N SER A 4 -11.57 -16.24 -12.70
CA SER A 4 -10.14 -16.25 -12.37
C SER A 4 -9.83 -15.48 -11.08
N MET A 5 -10.45 -14.32 -10.89
CA MET A 5 -10.24 -13.50 -9.70
C MET A 5 -10.63 -14.22 -8.41
N PHE A 6 -11.57 -15.17 -8.45
CA PHE A 6 -12.00 -15.91 -7.27
C PHE A 6 -10.96 -16.94 -6.82
N ASP A 7 -10.38 -17.70 -7.75
CA ASP A 7 -9.31 -18.67 -7.44
C ASP A 7 -8.06 -17.95 -6.95
N ASP A 8 -7.65 -16.87 -7.63
CA ASP A 8 -6.51 -16.04 -7.23
C ASP A 8 -6.75 -15.38 -5.86
N SER A 9 -7.96 -14.88 -5.60
CA SER A 9 -8.33 -14.33 -4.29
C SER A 9 -8.28 -15.38 -3.18
N ILE A 10 -8.77 -16.61 -3.43
CA ILE A 10 -8.71 -17.69 -2.42
C ILE A 10 -7.26 -18.05 -2.12
N ARG A 11 -6.42 -18.20 -3.15
CA ARG A 11 -4.99 -18.49 -2.99
C ARG A 11 -4.28 -17.41 -2.18
N PHE A 12 -4.56 -16.15 -2.48
CA PHE A 12 -4.01 -15.02 -1.75
C PHE A 12 -4.42 -15.05 -0.27
N ILE A 13 -5.70 -15.25 0.03
CA ILE A 13 -6.18 -15.31 1.43
C ILE A 13 -5.56 -16.50 2.18
N MET A 14 -5.41 -17.65 1.53
CA MET A 14 -4.72 -18.80 2.12
C MET A 14 -3.25 -18.50 2.41
N MET A 15 -2.54 -17.86 1.47
CA MET A 15 -1.15 -17.44 1.64
C MET A 15 -1.00 -16.43 2.77
N LEU A 16 -1.90 -15.44 2.83
CA LEU A 16 -1.94 -14.41 3.87
C LEU A 16 -2.09 -15.03 5.26
N GLN A 17 -3.02 -15.97 5.43
CA GLN A 17 -3.25 -16.65 6.70
C GLN A 17 -2.05 -17.48 7.17
N ASP A 18 -1.36 -18.15 6.24
CA ASP A 18 -0.15 -18.93 6.52
C ASP A 18 1.00 -18.02 6.94
N ARG A 19 1.29 -16.99 6.15
CA ARG A 19 2.40 -16.05 6.38
C ARG A 19 2.23 -15.25 7.66
N LEU A 20 1.02 -14.78 7.95
CA LEU A 20 0.74 -14.07 9.20
C LEU A 20 0.68 -15.02 10.40
N GLY A 21 0.60 -16.34 10.20
CA GLY A 21 0.47 -17.31 11.27
C GLY A 21 -0.86 -17.16 12.02
N VAL A 22 -1.96 -16.92 11.31
CA VAL A 22 -3.29 -16.68 11.92
C VAL A 22 -3.71 -17.82 12.85
N ARG A 23 -3.34 -19.06 12.50
CA ARG A 23 -3.67 -20.26 13.27
C ARG A 23 -2.71 -20.52 14.43
N THR A 24 -1.56 -19.86 14.47
CA THR A 24 -0.46 -20.16 15.40
C THR A 24 -0.18 -19.01 16.36
N SER A 25 -0.50 -17.77 15.99
CA SER A 25 -0.24 -16.58 16.79
C SER A 25 -1.46 -15.65 16.87
N ALA A 26 -1.74 -15.18 18.09
CA ALA A 26 -2.73 -14.13 18.32
C ALA A 26 -2.38 -12.81 17.61
N SER A 27 -1.09 -12.53 17.36
CA SER A 27 -0.68 -11.37 16.57
C SER A 27 -1.04 -11.51 15.09
N GLY A 28 -0.91 -12.73 14.55
CA GLY A 28 -1.29 -13.05 13.17
C GLY A 28 -2.77 -12.87 12.91
N GLY A 29 -3.60 -13.36 13.85
CA GLY A 29 -5.04 -13.16 13.78
C GLY A 29 -5.45 -11.69 13.81
N ARG A 30 -4.79 -10.86 14.63
CA ARG A 30 -5.04 -9.41 14.65
C ARG A 30 -4.66 -8.72 13.33
N MET A 31 -3.50 -9.03 12.77
CA MET A 31 -3.08 -8.49 11.48
C MET A 31 -4.06 -8.87 10.36
N TYR A 32 -4.50 -10.13 10.33
CA TYR A 32 -5.50 -10.58 9.36
C TYR A 32 -6.85 -9.86 9.51
N LEU A 33 -7.32 -9.63 10.73
CA LEU A 33 -8.55 -8.86 10.97
C LEU A 33 -8.41 -7.41 10.51
N GLU A 34 -7.26 -6.77 10.76
CA GLU A 34 -6.97 -5.41 10.31
C GLU A 34 -6.93 -5.33 8.77
N PHE A 35 -6.36 -6.33 8.10
CA PHE A 35 -6.43 -6.44 6.63
C PHE A 35 -7.87 -6.47 6.11
N LEU A 36 -8.73 -7.27 6.74
CA LEU A 36 -10.14 -7.37 6.35
C LEU A 36 -10.90 -6.06 6.59
N ASP A 37 -10.57 -5.33 7.65
CA ASP A 37 -11.16 -4.03 7.95
C ASP A 37 -10.80 -3.01 6.87
N ILE A 38 -9.52 -2.94 6.45
CA ILE A 38 -9.06 -2.08 5.35
C ILE A 38 -9.83 -2.39 4.05
N LEU A 39 -9.97 -3.68 3.71
CA LEU A 39 -10.72 -4.09 2.52
C LEU A 39 -12.21 -3.74 2.62
N HIS A 40 -12.80 -3.84 3.81
CA HIS A 40 -14.19 -3.49 4.05
C HIS A 40 -14.41 -1.97 3.90
N GLU A 41 -13.56 -1.16 4.54
CA GLU A 41 -13.58 0.30 4.44
C GLU A 41 -13.36 0.79 2.99
N THR A 42 -12.57 0.07 2.19
CA THR A 42 -12.33 0.37 0.77
C THR A 42 -13.57 0.12 -0.08
N ARG A 43 -14.42 -0.86 0.25
CA ARG A 43 -15.68 -1.11 -0.47
C ARG A 43 -16.81 -0.15 -0.10
N THR A 44 -16.75 0.47 1.09
CA THR A 44 -17.81 1.33 1.62
C THR A 44 -17.59 2.83 1.33
N GLU A 45 -16.67 3.17 0.43
CA GLU A 45 -16.31 4.54 -0.03
C GLU A 45 -15.68 5.46 1.03
N HIS A 46 -15.29 4.93 2.20
CA HIS A 46 -14.74 5.76 3.28
C HIS A 46 -13.23 6.02 3.13
N ILE A 47 -12.55 5.34 2.19
CA ILE A 47 -11.10 5.42 1.97
C ILE A 47 -10.79 5.44 0.46
N SER A 48 -9.88 6.34 0.04
CA SER A 48 -9.38 6.41 -1.34
C SER A 48 -8.39 5.28 -1.67
N ASP A 49 -8.28 4.90 -2.94
CA ASP A 49 -7.41 3.81 -3.45
C ASP A 49 -5.98 3.89 -2.88
N ILE A 50 -5.38 5.09 -2.87
CA ILE A 50 -4.04 5.37 -2.32
C ILE A 50 -3.97 5.07 -0.82
N SER A 51 -4.99 5.46 -0.06
CA SER A 51 -5.02 5.23 1.39
C SER A 51 -5.24 3.76 1.75
N SER A 52 -5.94 2.99 0.91
CA SER A 52 -6.01 1.53 1.07
C SER A 52 -4.62 0.88 0.89
N MET A 53 -3.86 1.34 -0.11
CA MET A 53 -2.50 0.87 -0.36
C MET A 53 -1.54 1.22 0.78
N GLU A 54 -1.62 2.43 1.35
CA GLU A 54 -0.82 2.83 2.52
C GLU A 54 -1.05 1.90 3.72
N LYS A 55 -2.32 1.63 4.05
CA LYS A 55 -2.68 0.78 5.18
C LYS A 55 -2.22 -0.67 4.95
N VAL A 56 -2.49 -1.25 3.77
CA VAL A 56 -2.04 -2.61 3.42
C VAL A 56 -0.53 -2.72 3.40
N GLY A 57 0.15 -1.73 2.84
CA GLY A 57 1.60 -1.59 2.82
C GLY A 57 2.20 -1.66 4.21
N SER A 58 1.63 -0.90 5.14
CA SER A 58 2.07 -0.89 6.54
C SER A 58 1.93 -2.23 7.24
N LEU A 59 0.84 -2.93 6.95
CA LEU A 59 0.55 -4.22 7.53
C LEU A 59 1.47 -5.33 6.99
N LEU A 60 1.78 -5.28 5.69
CA LEU A 60 2.51 -6.32 4.96
C LEU A 60 3.97 -5.95 4.66
N ARG A 61 4.49 -4.86 5.23
CA ARG A 61 5.86 -4.35 5.00
C ARG A 61 6.99 -5.37 5.18
N ASP A 62 6.85 -6.29 6.12
CA ASP A 62 7.83 -7.35 6.42
C ASP A 62 7.62 -8.60 5.55
N TYR A 63 6.59 -8.60 4.69
CA TYR A 63 6.19 -9.69 3.81
C TYR A 63 6.10 -9.20 2.34
N PRO A 64 7.24 -8.94 1.67
CA PRO A 64 7.26 -8.46 0.28
C PRO A 64 6.54 -9.41 -0.69
N ASP A 65 6.56 -10.71 -0.44
CA ASP A 65 5.84 -11.72 -1.25
C ASP A 65 4.33 -11.47 -1.24
N LEU A 66 3.75 -11.07 -0.10
CA LEU A 66 2.33 -10.76 0.00
C LEU A 66 1.98 -9.44 -0.69
N LEU A 67 2.89 -8.46 -0.66
CA LEU A 67 2.71 -7.21 -1.41
C LEU A 67 2.74 -7.45 -2.93
N ALA A 68 3.56 -8.38 -3.41
CA ALA A 68 3.59 -8.75 -4.82
C ALA A 68 2.26 -9.34 -5.30
N GLU A 69 1.67 -10.26 -4.52
CA GLU A 69 0.35 -10.80 -4.82
C GLU A 69 -0.74 -9.72 -4.69
N TYR A 70 -0.62 -8.80 -3.73
CA TYR A 70 -1.53 -7.65 -3.62
C TYR A 70 -1.53 -6.78 -4.87
N ASN A 71 -0.35 -6.56 -5.48
CA ASN A 71 -0.23 -5.80 -6.74
C ASN A 71 -0.98 -6.44 -7.91
N ALA A 72 -1.18 -7.77 -7.92
CA ALA A 72 -1.97 -8.45 -8.94
C ALA A 72 -3.47 -8.11 -8.86
N PHE A 73 -3.94 -7.62 -7.71
CA PHE A 73 -5.32 -7.16 -7.51
C PHE A 73 -5.51 -5.67 -7.81
N LEU A 74 -4.42 -4.91 -7.96
CA LEU A 74 -4.47 -3.48 -8.27
C LEU A 74 -4.65 -3.24 -9.77
N SER A 75 -5.32 -2.13 -10.11
CA SER A 75 -5.43 -1.71 -11.51
C SER A 75 -4.07 -1.25 -12.07
N GLU A 76 -3.90 -1.35 -13.38
CA GLU A 76 -2.70 -0.85 -14.06
C GLU A 76 -2.42 0.61 -13.68
N GLY A 77 -1.19 0.89 -13.23
CA GLY A 77 -0.78 2.20 -12.75
C GLY A 77 -0.73 2.33 -11.22
N PHE A 78 -1.26 1.37 -10.47
CA PHE A 78 -1.13 1.29 -9.02
C PHE A 78 -0.20 0.15 -8.62
N SER A 79 0.80 0.42 -7.80
CA SER A 79 1.69 -0.62 -7.27
C SER A 79 2.27 -0.23 -5.92
N ILE A 80 2.51 -1.21 -5.07
CA ILE A 80 3.15 -1.03 -3.77
C ILE A 80 4.30 -2.01 -3.59
N ASN A 81 5.45 -1.50 -3.14
CA ASN A 81 6.65 -2.30 -2.91
C ASN A 81 7.31 -1.93 -1.59
N SER A 82 7.88 -2.91 -0.89
CA SER A 82 8.76 -2.68 0.26
C SER A 82 10.23 -2.81 -0.15
N ILE A 83 11.07 -1.91 0.36
CA ILE A 83 12.52 -1.94 0.14
C ILE A 83 13.17 -2.53 1.41
N PRO A 84 13.81 -3.70 1.31
CA PRO A 84 14.39 -4.40 2.46
C PRO A 84 15.75 -3.83 2.92
N ASP A 85 16.17 -2.65 2.45
CA ASP A 85 17.51 -2.05 2.67
C ASP A 85 17.70 -1.46 4.08
N GLY A 86 17.31 -2.20 5.14
CA GLY A 86 17.42 -1.81 6.55
C GLY A 86 16.58 -0.60 6.99
N SER A 87 16.10 0.20 6.02
CA SER A 87 15.47 1.51 6.19
C SER A 87 13.96 1.43 6.27
N LYS A 88 13.37 0.22 6.13
CA LYS A 88 11.94 -0.02 6.29
C LYS A 88 11.14 1.00 5.48
N THR A 89 11.33 0.96 4.16
CA THR A 89 10.74 1.92 3.22
C THR A 89 9.67 1.26 2.37
N LEU A 90 8.54 1.93 2.14
CA LEU A 90 7.53 1.54 1.16
C LEU A 90 7.48 2.55 0.02
N VAL A 91 7.23 2.07 -1.19
CA VAL A 91 7.02 2.91 -2.38
C VAL A 91 5.66 2.58 -2.96
N ILE A 92 4.81 3.59 -3.08
CA ILE A 92 3.47 3.52 -3.67
C ILE A 92 3.51 4.28 -4.99
N LEU A 93 3.22 3.60 -6.08
CA LEU A 93 3.00 4.18 -7.39
C LEU A 93 1.50 4.38 -7.58
N ALA A 94 1.09 5.57 -7.97
CA ALA A 94 -0.29 5.90 -8.34
C ALA A 94 -0.26 6.74 -9.63
N ALA A 95 -0.32 6.09 -10.79
CA ALA A 95 -0.33 6.77 -12.08
C ALA A 95 -1.73 7.35 -12.38
N PRO A 96 -1.82 8.54 -13.02
CA PRO A 96 -0.73 9.40 -13.48
C PRO A 96 -0.19 10.37 -12.41
N PHE A 97 -0.64 10.25 -11.16
CA PHE A 97 -0.39 11.22 -10.07
C PHE A 97 1.08 11.28 -9.63
N GLY A 98 1.76 10.15 -9.51
CA GLY A 98 3.15 10.11 -9.07
C GLY A 98 3.52 8.84 -8.31
N SER A 99 4.67 8.89 -7.65
CA SER A 99 5.07 7.89 -6.66
C SER A 99 5.31 8.54 -5.30
N ALA A 100 4.86 7.89 -4.24
CA ALA A 100 5.07 8.28 -2.85
C ALA A 100 6.01 7.29 -2.18
N THR A 101 7.05 7.81 -1.53
CA THR A 101 7.98 7.01 -0.72
C THR A 101 7.72 7.27 0.76
N TYR A 102 7.50 6.19 1.50
CA TYR A 102 7.20 6.19 2.93
C TYR A 102 8.33 5.53 3.69
N GLN A 103 8.86 6.22 4.69
CA GLN A 103 9.86 5.65 5.58
C GLN A 103 9.25 5.47 6.97
N TYR A 104 9.50 4.31 7.58
CA TYR A 104 8.98 4.00 8.91
C TYR A 104 10.04 4.27 9.97
N SER A 105 9.79 5.24 10.87
CA SER A 105 10.50 5.32 12.15
C SER A 105 9.62 4.71 13.24
N GLN A 106 10.14 3.70 13.95
CA GLN A 106 9.49 3.09 15.13
C GLN A 106 7.99 2.76 14.99
N SER A 107 7.54 2.30 13.80
CA SER A 107 6.15 1.91 13.49
C SER A 107 5.19 3.07 13.15
N LYS A 108 5.70 4.28 12.94
CA LYS A 108 4.93 5.42 12.45
C LYS A 108 5.41 5.80 11.04
N LEU A 109 4.45 6.07 10.16
CA LEU A 109 4.70 6.67 8.84
C LEU A 109 5.18 8.11 9.05
N GLU A 110 6.42 8.42 8.64
CA GLU A 110 6.93 9.79 8.65
C GLU A 110 6.50 10.57 7.38
N GLU A 111 6.53 11.89 7.46
CA GLU A 111 6.05 12.80 6.41
C GLU A 111 6.72 12.53 5.05
N TRP A 112 5.92 12.43 4.00
CA TRP A 112 6.26 11.79 2.72
C TRP A 112 6.69 12.78 1.64
N THR A 113 7.32 12.27 0.58
CA THR A 113 7.62 13.02 -0.66
C THR A 113 6.85 12.38 -1.83
N PHE A 114 5.95 13.12 -2.48
CA PHE A 114 5.37 12.69 -3.76
C PHE A 114 6.25 13.18 -4.89
N THR A 115 6.71 12.25 -5.72
CA THR A 115 7.44 12.55 -6.95
C THR A 115 6.45 12.45 -8.11
N PRO A 116 6.10 13.56 -8.78
CA PRO A 116 5.23 13.50 -9.94
C PRO A 116 5.92 12.74 -11.07
N LEU A 117 5.16 11.93 -11.82
CA LEU A 117 5.68 11.12 -12.93
C LEU A 117 6.10 11.97 -14.16
N ASN A 118 6.05 13.30 -14.07
CA ASN A 118 6.45 14.19 -15.16
C ASN A 118 7.15 15.44 -14.63
N GLN A 119 8.48 15.40 -14.54
CA GLN A 119 9.30 16.58 -14.84
C GLN A 119 10.57 16.11 -15.53
N GLY A 120 10.73 16.56 -16.77
CA GLY A 120 11.83 16.22 -17.65
C GLY A 120 13.18 16.36 -16.97
N ARG A 121 14.06 15.45 -17.35
CA ARG A 121 15.50 15.42 -17.09
C ARG A 121 16.14 16.76 -17.47
N ASN A 122 16.13 17.74 -16.57
CA ASN A 122 17.01 18.90 -16.59
C ASN A 122 17.42 19.18 -15.15
N GLY A 123 18.72 19.00 -14.90
CA GLY A 123 19.30 19.03 -13.56
C GLY A 123 18.92 20.31 -12.81
N SER A 124 18.23 20.13 -11.69
CA SER A 124 18.15 21.05 -10.56
C SER A 124 17.59 20.27 -9.38
N SER A 125 18.19 20.52 -8.21
CA SER A 125 17.92 19.99 -6.87
C SER A 125 16.50 19.46 -6.62
N PRO A 126 16.30 18.37 -5.85
CA PRO A 126 14.98 17.85 -5.55
C PRO A 126 14.18 18.88 -4.74
N THR A 127 13.35 19.65 -5.44
CA THR A 127 12.39 20.56 -4.81
C THR A 127 11.33 19.68 -4.16
N PHE A 128 11.26 19.72 -2.84
CA PHE A 128 10.21 19.09 -2.03
C PHE A 128 8.83 19.57 -2.52
N LEU A 129 8.21 18.84 -3.42
CA LEU A 129 6.78 18.97 -3.70
C LEU A 129 6.06 18.30 -2.53
N ARG A 130 5.90 19.08 -1.46
CA ARG A 130 4.94 18.82 -0.40
C ARG A 130 3.57 18.89 -1.06
N CYS A 131 3.09 17.79 -1.64
CA CYS A 131 1.72 17.73 -2.13
C CYS A 131 0.81 17.82 -0.90
N THR A 132 0.41 19.04 -0.54
CA THR A 132 -0.73 19.23 0.34
C THR A 132 -1.95 18.84 -0.47
N CYS A 133 -2.31 17.55 -0.49
CA CYS A 133 -3.67 17.14 -0.78
C CYS A 133 -4.56 17.70 0.34
N ARG A 134 -4.84 19.00 0.26
CA ARG A 134 -5.94 19.62 0.98
C ARG A 134 -7.18 19.09 0.28
N LEU A 135 -7.76 18.02 0.83
CA LEU A 135 -9.14 17.65 0.56
C LEU A 135 -9.98 18.89 0.85
N ASN A 136 -10.36 19.62 -0.20
CA ASN A 136 -11.40 20.64 -0.11
C ASN A 136 -12.70 19.87 0.06
N TYR A 137 -13.10 19.69 1.32
CA TYR A 137 -14.49 19.42 1.67
C TYR A 137 -15.17 20.80 1.75
N GLU A 138 -15.67 21.28 0.61
CA GLU A 138 -16.54 22.46 0.59
C GLU A 138 -17.94 22.04 1.06
N HIS A 139 -18.49 22.77 2.03
CA HIS A 139 -19.87 22.67 2.48
C HIS A 139 -20.45 24.06 2.67
#